data_AF-A0A961PAQ0-F1
#
_entry.id   AF-A0A961PAQ0-F1
#
_cell.length_a   1.000
_cell.length_b   1.000
_cell.length_c   1.000
_cell.angle_alpha   90.00
_cell.angle_beta   90.00
_cell.angle_gamma   90.00
#
_symmetry.space_group_name_H-M   'P 1'
#
loop_
_entity.id
_entity.type
_entity.pdbx_description
1 polymer ?
#
loop_
_entity_poly.entity_id
_entity_poly.type
_entity_poly.pdbx_seq_one_letter_code
_entity_poly.pdbx_strand_id
1 'polypeptide(L)'
;MRKTAAGIAGKLATGATTARRSLGLAAWAAGLAVTILATPAPAQDFTPAATVDGEVITVFELDQRQRFLTLLRAPGDVRALALDQLVNERLQFREAEKAGIGASDEEVQAGIEEFAGRGNLSGEQLLQLLAQGGIAAESFRDFVSAGVTWRNFVQAKFGPMVSISKTEIAIAMGEAEPEAGLRVLLNEIALPAGDPATRRASEKRAQRLVGLEEDDFR
;
A
#
# COMPACT_ATOMS: atom_id res chain seq x y z
N MET A 1 34.31 85.26 -39.24
CA MET A 1 35.48 84.69 -38.55
C MET A 1 35.14 84.47 -37.08
N ARG A 2 35.47 83.26 -36.55
CA ARG A 2 35.40 82.77 -35.15
C ARG A 2 33.98 82.46 -34.63
N LYS A 3 33.57 81.17 -34.58
CA LYS A 3 33.75 80.12 -33.53
C LYS A 3 32.84 80.39 -32.30
N THR A 4 32.12 79.49 -31.62
CA THR A 4 31.74 78.03 -31.63
C THR A 4 30.88 77.80 -30.36
N ALA A 5 30.19 76.64 -30.26
CA ALA A 5 29.52 75.99 -29.10
C ALA A 5 28.07 76.47 -28.79
N ALA A 6 26.96 75.73 -29.04
CA ALA A 6 26.52 74.36 -28.66
C ALA A 6 26.36 74.17 -27.13
N GLY A 7 25.24 73.74 -26.52
CA GLY A 7 23.92 73.33 -27.01
C GLY A 7 22.94 73.12 -25.84
N ILE A 8 21.77 73.78 -25.90
CA ILE A 8 20.36 73.36 -25.77
C ILE A 8 19.90 72.30 -24.73
N ALA A 9 18.89 72.73 -23.93
CA ALA A 9 17.71 72.06 -23.32
C ALA A 9 17.92 70.89 -22.34
N GLY A 10 17.21 70.75 -21.22
CA GLY A 10 15.80 71.00 -20.83
C GLY A 10 15.41 69.78 -19.96
N LYS A 11 14.47 69.74 -19.02
CA LYS A 11 13.31 70.56 -18.66
C LYS A 11 12.71 69.95 -17.35
N LEU A 12 12.00 70.80 -16.60
CA LEU A 12 10.78 70.54 -15.77
C LEU A 12 10.92 69.70 -14.48
N ALA A 13 10.76 70.31 -13.28
CA ALA A 13 9.51 70.71 -12.59
C ALA A 13 8.88 69.50 -11.85
N THR A 14 8.35 69.53 -10.61
CA THR A 14 7.63 70.53 -9.80
C THR A 14 7.58 69.89 -8.38
N GLY A 15 7.87 70.52 -7.24
CA GLY A 15 7.14 71.61 -6.58
C GLY A 15 5.97 71.07 -5.73
N ALA A 16 6.06 71.16 -4.39
CA ALA A 16 5.00 71.67 -3.50
C ALA A 16 5.33 71.46 -2.00
N THR A 17 5.03 72.50 -1.24
CA THR A 17 5.41 72.83 0.13
C THR A 17 4.28 72.58 1.15
N THR A 18 4.69 72.07 2.33
CA THR A 18 4.34 72.53 3.71
C THR A 18 2.88 72.62 4.18
N ALA A 19 2.53 71.89 5.27
CA ALA A 19 1.90 72.47 6.49
C ALA A 19 1.70 71.46 7.66
N ARG A 20 2.48 71.70 8.73
CA ARG A 20 2.25 71.64 10.20
C ARG A 20 1.18 70.73 10.87
N ARG A 21 1.73 70.01 11.89
CA ARG A 21 1.33 69.85 13.32
C ARG A 21 0.29 68.78 13.72
N SER A 22 0.79 67.76 14.42
CA SER A 22 0.29 67.33 15.75
C SER A 22 1.29 66.38 16.43
N LEU A 23 1.21 66.34 17.76
CA LEU A 23 2.15 65.75 18.73
C LEU A 23 2.41 64.25 18.52
N GLY A 24 3.66 63.86 18.81
CA GLY A 24 4.12 62.49 18.80
C GLY A 24 3.49 61.60 19.88
N LEU A 25 3.13 60.40 19.44
CA LEU A 25 3.05 59.20 20.26
C LEU A 25 3.98 58.19 19.57
N ALA A 26 5.02 57.79 20.29
CA ALA A 26 5.95 56.75 19.88
C ALA A 26 5.21 55.41 19.77
N ALA A 27 4.90 55.00 18.55
CA ALA A 27 4.46 53.64 18.26
C ALA A 27 5.69 52.82 17.87
N TRP A 28 6.19 52.03 18.82
CA TRP A 28 7.15 50.96 18.56
C TRP A 28 6.51 49.92 17.64
N ALA A 29 6.75 50.02 16.33
CA ALA A 29 6.48 48.94 15.40
C ALA A 29 7.67 47.99 15.40
N ALA A 30 7.70 47.06 16.37
CA ALA A 30 8.58 45.91 16.31
C ALA A 30 8.05 44.95 15.23
N GLY A 31 8.53 45.12 13.99
CA GLY A 31 8.30 44.16 12.91
C GLY A 31 9.00 42.85 13.26
N LEU A 32 8.23 41.85 13.70
CA LEU A 32 8.71 40.49 13.86
C LEU A 32 8.97 39.90 12.48
N ALA A 33 10.21 39.98 12.01
CA ALA A 33 10.66 39.26 10.83
C ALA A 33 10.70 37.76 11.16
N VAL A 34 9.59 37.05 10.91
CA VAL A 34 9.55 35.59 10.94
C VAL A 34 10.32 35.09 9.72
N THR A 35 11.61 34.80 9.90
CA THR A 35 12.39 34.03 8.95
C THR A 35 11.88 32.60 8.98
N ILE A 36 11.01 32.26 8.02
CA ILE A 36 10.64 30.88 7.73
C ILE A 36 11.91 30.18 7.24
N LEU A 37 12.57 29.43 8.14
CA LEU A 37 13.58 28.46 7.75
C LEU A 37 12.88 27.36 6.96
N ALA A 38 12.88 27.48 5.63
CA ALA A 38 12.49 26.39 4.76
C ALA A 38 13.47 25.24 4.97
N THR A 39 13.09 24.25 5.77
CA THR A 39 13.82 22.99 5.86
C THR A 39 13.78 22.34 4.49
N PRO A 40 14.93 21.96 3.88
CA PRO A 40 14.92 21.28 2.59
C PRO A 40 14.11 20.00 2.73
N ALA A 41 13.07 19.87 1.92
CA ALA A 41 12.35 18.61 1.79
C ALA A 41 13.32 17.54 1.25
N PRO A 42 13.27 16.29 1.74
CA PRO A 42 14.05 15.21 1.14
C PRO A 42 13.79 15.16 -0.37
N ALA A 43 14.85 15.29 -1.16
CA ALA A 43 14.75 15.21 -2.61
C ALA A 43 14.40 13.78 -3.01
N GLN A 44 13.35 13.62 -3.82
CA GLN A 44 12.97 12.35 -4.41
C GLN A 44 13.96 12.00 -5.54
N ASP A 45 14.53 10.80 -5.51
CA ASP A 45 15.48 10.34 -6.53
C ASP A 45 14.75 9.62 -7.67
N PHE A 46 14.60 10.31 -8.80
CA PHE A 46 13.98 9.77 -10.01
C PHE A 46 15.00 9.29 -11.05
N THR A 47 16.25 9.03 -10.65
CA THR A 47 17.23 8.45 -11.56
C THR A 47 16.84 7.02 -11.98
N PRO A 48 17.26 6.55 -13.17
CA PRO A 48 16.98 5.19 -13.62
C PRO A 48 17.64 4.14 -12.71
N ALA A 49 16.83 3.26 -12.13
CA ALA A 49 17.28 2.04 -11.46
C ALA A 49 17.39 0.86 -12.44
N ALA A 50 16.47 0.79 -13.41
CA ALA A 50 16.49 -0.19 -14.49
C ALA A 50 15.73 0.32 -15.72
N THR A 51 15.91 -0.34 -16.86
CA THR A 51 15.19 -0.06 -18.10
C THR A 51 14.64 -1.35 -18.70
N VAL A 52 13.37 -1.34 -19.10
CA VAL A 52 12.66 -2.49 -19.68
C VAL A 52 12.06 -2.06 -21.01
N ASP A 53 12.62 -2.55 -22.12
CA ASP A 53 12.13 -2.26 -23.48
C ASP A 53 11.89 -0.76 -23.78
N GLY A 54 12.70 0.12 -23.18
CA GLY A 54 12.63 1.57 -23.35
C GLY A 54 11.88 2.31 -22.22
N GLU A 55 11.17 1.60 -21.36
CA GLU A 55 10.54 2.16 -20.16
C GLU A 55 11.51 2.18 -18.99
N VAL A 56 11.48 3.25 -18.21
CA VAL A 56 12.37 3.43 -17.05
C VAL A 56 11.65 3.00 -15.78
N ILE A 57 12.37 2.27 -14.93
CA ILE A 57 12.03 2.05 -13.52
C ILE A 57 12.94 2.97 -12.72
N THR A 58 12.37 3.87 -11.93
CA THR A 58 13.14 4.84 -11.13
C THR A 58 13.61 4.26 -9.80
N VAL A 59 14.63 4.87 -9.21
CA VAL A 59 15.07 4.56 -7.83
C VAL A 59 13.95 4.80 -6.83
N PHE A 60 13.19 5.89 -6.99
CA PHE A 60 12.01 6.17 -6.18
C PHE A 60 11.00 5.02 -6.19
N GLU A 61 10.60 4.52 -7.37
CA GLU A 61 9.63 3.42 -7.47
C GLU A 61 10.15 2.14 -6.82
N LEU A 62 11.43 1.82 -7.02
CA LEU A 62 12.08 0.69 -6.38
C LEU A 62 12.05 0.81 -4.85
N ASP A 63 12.37 1.98 -4.31
CA ASP A 63 12.35 2.24 -2.87
C ASP A 63 10.94 2.17 -2.29
N GLN A 64 9.94 2.73 -2.99
CA GLN A 64 8.53 2.67 -2.59
C GLN A 64 8.05 1.22 -2.55
N ARG A 65 8.36 0.44 -3.58
CA ARG A 65 7.99 -0.99 -3.64
C ARG A 65 8.70 -1.80 -2.56
N GLN A 66 9.98 -1.53 -2.31
CA GLN A 66 10.74 -2.19 -1.25
C GLN A 66 10.14 -1.90 0.13
N ARG A 67 9.77 -0.64 0.42
CA ARG A 67 9.11 -0.26 1.68
C ARG A 67 7.78 -0.98 1.83
N PHE A 68 6.98 -1.02 0.77
CA PHE A 68 5.70 -1.73 0.76
C PHE A 68 5.88 -3.22 1.06
N LEU A 69 6.76 -3.92 0.35
CA LEU A 69 7.03 -5.32 0.59
C LEU A 69 7.62 -5.60 1.98
N THR A 70 8.43 -4.67 2.51
CA THR A 70 8.96 -4.74 3.88
C THR A 70 7.83 -4.66 4.92
N LEU A 71 6.87 -3.75 4.74
CA LEU A 71 5.70 -3.67 5.63
C LEU A 71 4.87 -4.96 5.59
N LEU A 72 4.74 -5.57 4.41
CA LEU A 72 4.07 -6.86 4.24
C LEU A 72 4.88 -8.06 4.74
N ARG A 73 6.10 -7.84 5.23
CA ARG A 73 7.04 -8.89 5.67
C ARG A 73 7.29 -9.94 4.58
N ALA A 74 7.46 -9.47 3.34
CA ALA A 74 7.79 -10.34 2.22
C ALA A 74 9.09 -11.13 2.52
N PRO A 75 9.14 -12.43 2.19
CA PRO A 75 10.32 -13.24 2.46
C PRO A 75 11.45 -12.96 1.45
N GLY A 76 12.68 -13.30 1.84
CA GLY A 76 13.85 -13.26 0.96
C GLY A 76 14.45 -11.86 0.78
N ASP A 77 15.12 -11.66 -0.36
CA ASP A 77 15.67 -10.35 -0.72
C ASP A 77 14.56 -9.44 -1.26
N VAL A 78 14.07 -8.57 -0.38
CA VAL A 78 12.97 -7.65 -0.67
C VAL A 78 13.30 -6.68 -1.80
N ARG A 79 14.57 -6.29 -1.96
CA ARG A 79 14.98 -5.35 -3.02
C ARG A 79 14.98 -6.03 -4.38
N ALA A 80 15.51 -7.26 -4.45
CA ALA A 80 15.46 -8.06 -5.67
C ALA A 80 14.01 -8.36 -6.06
N LEU A 81 13.18 -8.78 -5.10
CA LEU A 81 11.75 -9.02 -5.33
C LEU A 81 11.00 -7.76 -5.80
N ALA A 82 11.30 -6.60 -5.23
CA ALA A 82 10.73 -5.33 -5.65
C ALA A 82 11.07 -5.01 -7.10
N LEU A 83 12.33 -5.17 -7.48
CA LEU A 83 12.77 -4.95 -8.85
C LEU A 83 12.10 -5.92 -9.83
N ASP A 84 12.05 -7.21 -9.50
CA ASP A 84 11.39 -8.23 -10.32
C ASP A 84 9.91 -7.92 -10.52
N GLN A 85 9.20 -7.48 -9.47
CA GLN A 85 7.81 -7.06 -9.58
C GLN A 85 7.65 -5.87 -10.51
N LEU A 86 8.47 -4.82 -10.37
CA LEU A 86 8.40 -3.63 -11.21
C LEU A 86 8.73 -3.95 -12.68
N VAL A 87 9.71 -4.82 -12.94
CA VAL A 87 10.02 -5.29 -14.29
C VAL A 87 8.84 -6.03 -14.90
N ASN A 88 8.24 -6.95 -14.16
CA ASN A 88 7.05 -7.68 -14.61
C ASN A 88 5.87 -6.75 -14.87
N GLU A 89 5.65 -5.76 -14.00
CA GLU A 89 4.58 -4.75 -14.17
C GLU A 89 4.77 -3.96 -15.47
N ARG A 90 5.99 -3.50 -15.78
CA ARG A 90 6.30 -2.83 -17.06
C ARG A 90 5.97 -3.70 -18.27
N LEU A 91 6.39 -4.97 -18.24
CA LEU A 91 6.08 -5.91 -19.32
C LEU A 91 4.58 -6.15 -19.48
N GLN A 92 3.86 -6.32 -18.36
CA GLN A 92 2.42 -6.58 -18.34
C GLN A 92 1.62 -5.37 -18.82
N PHE A 93 1.97 -4.17 -18.36
CA PHE A 93 1.33 -2.93 -18.80
C PHE A 93 1.46 -2.73 -20.29
N ARG A 94 2.66 -2.94 -20.83
CA ARG A 94 2.87 -2.81 -22.27
C ARG A 94 2.02 -3.79 -23.08
N GLU A 95 1.87 -5.03 -22.63
CA GLU A 95 1.00 -5.99 -23.32
C GLU A 95 -0.49 -5.63 -23.20
N ALA A 96 -0.91 -5.09 -22.05
CA ALA A 96 -2.27 -4.60 -21.86
C ALA A 96 -2.56 -3.36 -22.73
N GLU A 97 -1.61 -2.42 -22.81
CA GLU A 97 -1.70 -1.22 -23.65
C GLU A 97 -1.84 -1.58 -25.14
N LYS A 98 -1.04 -2.54 -25.62
CA LYS A 98 -1.17 -3.07 -27.00
C LYS A 98 -2.57 -3.63 -27.28
N ALA A 99 -3.25 -4.16 -26.27
CA ALA A 99 -4.62 -4.66 -26.37
C ALA A 99 -5.69 -3.59 -26.12
N GLY A 100 -5.30 -2.35 -25.78
CA GLY A 100 -6.22 -1.27 -25.42
C GLY A 100 -6.95 -1.51 -24.09
N ILE A 101 -6.32 -2.26 -23.17
CA ILE A 101 -6.90 -2.64 -21.88
C ILE A 101 -6.17 -1.86 -20.77
N GLY A 102 -6.95 -1.22 -19.91
CA GLY A 102 -6.47 -0.50 -18.73
C GLY A 102 -7.47 -0.59 -17.58
N ALA A 103 -7.04 -0.15 -16.40
CA ALA A 103 -7.92 0.00 -15.24
C ALA A 103 -8.59 1.38 -15.23
N SER A 104 -9.89 1.45 -14.95
CA SER A 104 -10.58 2.71 -14.65
C SER A 104 -10.31 3.17 -13.22
N ASP A 105 -10.52 4.46 -12.93
CA ASP A 105 -10.36 4.99 -11.57
C ASP A 105 -11.27 4.29 -10.56
N GLU A 106 -12.49 3.92 -10.97
CA GLU A 106 -13.44 3.16 -10.17
C GLU A 106 -12.94 1.74 -9.87
N GLU A 107 -12.34 1.06 -10.87
CA GLU A 107 -11.76 -0.28 -10.66
C GLU A 107 -10.53 -0.22 -9.75
N VAL A 108 -9.71 0.83 -9.87
CA VAL A 108 -8.57 1.05 -8.97
C VAL A 108 -9.05 1.31 -7.55
N GLN A 109 -10.08 2.15 -7.36
CA GLN A 109 -10.66 2.39 -6.04
C GLN A 109 -11.25 1.11 -5.45
N ALA A 110 -11.99 0.33 -6.24
CA ALA A 110 -12.51 -0.97 -5.81
C ALA A 110 -11.39 -1.94 -5.43
N GLY A 111 -10.29 -1.95 -6.18
CA GLY A 111 -9.10 -2.75 -5.86
C GLY A 111 -8.43 -2.31 -4.54
N ILE A 112 -8.39 -1.01 -4.26
CA ILE A 112 -7.89 -0.48 -2.97
C ILE A 112 -8.78 -0.96 -1.82
N GLU A 113 -10.11 -0.86 -1.96
CA GLU A 113 -11.05 -1.35 -0.94
C GLU A 113 -10.96 -2.86 -0.73
N GLU A 114 -10.84 -3.63 -1.82
CA GLU A 114 -10.65 -5.08 -1.76
C GLU A 114 -9.36 -5.44 -1.01
N PHE A 115 -8.26 -4.75 -1.31
CA PHE A 115 -6.98 -4.97 -0.65
C PHE A 115 -7.06 -4.63 0.84
N ALA A 116 -7.65 -3.47 1.18
CA ALA A 116 -7.84 -3.04 2.56
C ALA A 116 -8.72 -4.02 3.34
N GLY A 117 -9.78 -4.54 2.71
CA GLY A 117 -10.70 -5.51 3.30
C GLY A 117 -10.01 -6.81 3.75
N ARG A 118 -8.90 -7.21 3.11
CA ARG A 118 -8.11 -8.39 3.54
C ARG A 118 -7.48 -8.20 4.92
N GLY A 119 -7.23 -6.95 5.31
CA GLY A 119 -6.74 -6.55 6.62
C GLY A 119 -7.83 -6.10 7.59
N ASN A 120 -9.12 -6.22 7.24
CA ASN A 120 -10.24 -5.61 7.95
C ASN A 120 -10.11 -4.07 8.10
N LEU A 121 -9.55 -3.40 7.08
CA LEU A 121 -9.40 -1.95 7.03
C LEU A 121 -10.29 -1.35 5.92
N SER A 122 -10.63 -0.06 6.03
CA SER A 122 -11.09 0.71 4.88
C SER A 122 -9.92 1.17 4.00
N GLY A 123 -10.20 1.54 2.74
CA GLY A 123 -9.19 2.10 1.84
C GLY A 123 -8.46 3.30 2.44
N GLU A 124 -9.18 4.22 3.07
CA GLU A 124 -8.61 5.40 3.73
C GLU A 124 -7.68 5.04 4.89
N GLN A 125 -8.07 4.07 5.73
CA GLN A 125 -7.25 3.60 6.85
C GLN A 125 -5.97 2.93 6.35
N LEU A 126 -6.07 2.14 5.28
CA LEU A 126 -4.90 1.53 4.65
C LEU A 126 -3.93 2.59 4.13
N LEU A 127 -4.43 3.59 3.40
CA LEU A 127 -3.57 4.67 2.87
C LEU A 127 -2.87 5.44 3.99
N GLN A 128 -3.56 5.70 5.11
CA GLN A 128 -2.93 6.32 6.28
C GLN A 128 -1.84 5.44 6.89
N LEU A 129 -2.06 4.12 6.97
CA LEU A 129 -1.06 3.18 7.48
C LEU A 129 0.17 3.12 6.56
N LEU A 130 -0.03 3.09 5.25
CA LEU A 130 1.05 3.12 4.26
C LEU A 130 1.85 4.42 4.33
N ALA A 131 1.18 5.57 4.51
CA ALA A 131 1.82 6.86 4.68
C ALA A 131 2.73 6.88 5.93
N GLN A 132 2.33 6.24 7.03
CA GLN A 132 3.18 6.09 8.23
C GLN A 132 4.44 5.27 7.95
N GLY A 133 4.38 4.33 7.00
CA GLY A 133 5.54 3.58 6.49
C GLY A 133 6.39 4.35 5.46
N GLY A 134 6.03 5.60 5.15
CA GLY A 134 6.71 6.41 4.15
C GLY A 134 6.43 5.99 2.71
N ILE A 135 5.28 5.34 2.48
CA ILE A 135 4.82 4.95 1.14
C ILE A 135 3.82 5.98 0.64
N ALA A 136 4.06 6.50 -0.56
CA ALA A 136 3.16 7.44 -1.22
C ALA A 136 1.86 6.75 -1.64
N ALA A 137 0.73 7.44 -1.46
CA ALA A 137 -0.58 6.91 -1.84
C ALA A 137 -0.64 6.62 -3.35
N GLU A 138 -0.01 7.47 -4.16
CA GLU A 138 0.13 7.34 -5.59
C GLU A 138 0.90 6.06 -5.96
N SER A 139 2.02 5.77 -5.29
CA SER A 139 2.78 4.53 -5.55
C SER A 139 1.97 3.26 -5.24
N PHE A 140 1.09 3.31 -4.23
CA PHE A 140 0.18 2.21 -3.97
C PHE A 140 -0.97 2.14 -4.98
N ARG A 141 -1.51 3.28 -5.41
CA ARG A 141 -2.51 3.36 -6.46
C ARG A 141 -1.98 2.77 -7.77
N ASP A 142 -0.75 3.08 -8.13
CA ASP A 142 -0.08 2.54 -9.32
C ASP A 142 0.08 1.02 -9.23
N PHE A 143 0.46 0.49 -8.06
CA PHE A 143 0.51 -0.95 -7.80
C PHE A 143 -0.86 -1.62 -8.02
N VAL A 144 -1.92 -1.04 -7.47
CA VAL A 144 -3.28 -1.58 -7.64
C VAL A 144 -3.71 -1.51 -9.11
N SER A 145 -3.45 -0.39 -9.78
CA SER A 145 -3.73 -0.19 -11.20
C SER A 145 -3.04 -1.25 -12.07
N ALA A 146 -1.78 -1.57 -11.77
CA ALA A 146 -1.04 -2.64 -12.45
C ALA A 146 -1.72 -4.00 -12.30
N GLY A 147 -2.08 -4.37 -11.07
CA GLY A 147 -2.75 -5.63 -10.79
C GLY A 147 -4.13 -5.74 -11.46
N VAL A 148 -4.93 -4.68 -11.42
CA VAL A 148 -6.24 -4.61 -12.06
C VAL A 148 -6.11 -4.71 -13.58
N THR A 149 -5.23 -3.90 -14.18
CA THR A 149 -4.99 -3.89 -15.63
C THR A 149 -4.57 -5.27 -16.12
N TRP A 150 -3.65 -5.92 -15.41
CA TRP A 150 -3.19 -7.26 -15.78
C TRP A 150 -4.31 -8.31 -15.66
N ARG A 151 -5.11 -8.28 -14.59
CA ARG A 151 -6.26 -9.18 -14.44
C ARG A 151 -7.26 -9.00 -15.59
N ASN A 152 -7.57 -7.75 -15.94
CA ASN A 152 -8.47 -7.42 -17.04
C ASN A 152 -7.93 -7.96 -18.37
N PHE A 153 -6.63 -7.79 -18.62
CA PHE A 153 -5.96 -8.34 -19.80
C PHE A 153 -6.04 -9.87 -19.86
N VAL A 154 -5.73 -10.57 -18.76
CA VAL A 154 -5.77 -12.03 -18.69
C VAL A 154 -7.19 -12.53 -18.95
N GLN A 155 -8.20 -11.91 -18.34
CA GLN A 155 -9.61 -12.27 -18.53
C GLN A 155 -10.04 -12.08 -19.99
N ALA A 156 -9.71 -10.95 -20.60
CA ALA A 156 -10.05 -10.67 -21.99
C ALA A 156 -9.35 -11.61 -22.98
N LYS A 157 -8.06 -11.88 -22.76
CA LYS A 157 -7.25 -12.71 -23.65
C LYS A 157 -7.57 -14.19 -23.52
N PHE A 158 -7.59 -14.71 -22.30
CA PHE A 158 -7.66 -16.15 -22.04
C PHE A 158 -9.05 -16.63 -21.66
N GLY A 159 -9.93 -15.77 -21.15
CA GLY A 159 -11.31 -16.15 -20.79
C GLY A 159 -12.05 -16.91 -21.90
N PRO A 160 -12.06 -16.41 -23.16
CA PRO A 160 -12.71 -17.11 -24.27
C PRO A 160 -12.05 -18.43 -24.68
N MET A 161 -10.79 -18.67 -24.31
CA MET A 161 -10.04 -19.88 -24.65
C MET A 161 -10.27 -21.03 -23.65
N VAL A 162 -10.85 -20.74 -22.47
CA VAL A 162 -11.11 -21.76 -21.44
C VAL A 162 -12.40 -22.50 -21.77
N SER A 163 -12.29 -23.81 -21.98
CA SER A 163 -13.44 -24.72 -22.07
C SER A 163 -13.29 -25.81 -21.02
N ILE A 164 -14.27 -25.93 -20.12
CA ILE A 164 -14.27 -26.93 -19.05
C ILE A 164 -15.26 -28.03 -19.43
N SER A 165 -14.77 -29.25 -19.57
CA SER A 165 -15.60 -30.41 -19.88
C SER A 165 -16.37 -30.90 -18.66
N LYS A 166 -17.53 -31.54 -18.89
CA LYS A 166 -18.29 -32.20 -17.81
C LYS A 166 -17.47 -33.28 -17.11
N THR A 167 -16.57 -33.94 -17.82
CA THR A 167 -15.69 -34.98 -17.28
C THR A 167 -14.69 -34.39 -16.29
N GLU A 168 -14.04 -33.26 -16.62
CA GLU A 168 -13.14 -32.57 -15.70
C GLU A 168 -13.87 -32.09 -14.45
N ILE A 169 -15.12 -31.59 -14.60
CA ILE A 169 -15.96 -31.23 -13.44
C ILE A 169 -16.23 -32.46 -12.58
N ALA A 170 -16.59 -33.60 -13.19
CA ALA A 170 -16.89 -34.82 -12.44
C ALA A 170 -15.65 -35.36 -11.70
N ILE A 171 -14.47 -35.32 -12.32
CA ILE A 171 -13.20 -35.71 -11.69
C ILE A 171 -12.90 -34.79 -10.51
N ALA A 172 -12.94 -33.46 -10.71
CA ALA A 172 -12.67 -32.49 -9.66
C ALA A 172 -13.66 -32.60 -8.49
N MET A 173 -14.94 -32.87 -8.77
CA MET A 173 -15.95 -33.09 -7.71
C MET A 173 -15.71 -34.40 -6.96
N GLY A 174 -15.26 -35.46 -7.63
CA GLY A 174 -14.92 -36.73 -7.00
C GLY A 174 -13.65 -36.65 -6.14
N GLU A 175 -12.65 -35.85 -6.56
CA GLU A 175 -11.45 -35.57 -5.76
C GLU A 175 -11.71 -34.62 -4.58
N ALA A 176 -12.69 -33.72 -4.73
CA ALA A 176 -13.09 -32.78 -3.69
C ALA A 176 -14.02 -33.41 -2.64
N GLU A 177 -14.62 -34.57 -2.90
CA GLU A 177 -15.20 -35.35 -1.82
C GLU A 177 -14.05 -35.81 -0.91
N PRO A 178 -13.98 -35.35 0.35
CA PRO A 178 -13.02 -35.92 1.27
C PRO A 178 -13.28 -37.43 1.29
N GLU A 179 -12.25 -38.25 1.08
CA GLU A 179 -12.32 -39.67 1.41
C GLU A 179 -13.12 -39.76 2.70
N ALA A 180 -14.14 -40.62 2.74
CA ALA A 180 -14.99 -40.80 3.90
C ALA A 180 -14.13 -41.34 5.07
N GLY A 181 -13.34 -40.45 5.66
CA GLY A 181 -12.52 -40.69 6.81
C GLY A 181 -13.48 -41.00 7.94
N LEU A 182 -13.15 -42.05 8.68
CA LEU A 182 -13.91 -42.49 9.83
C LEU A 182 -14.20 -41.29 10.75
N ARG A 183 -15.46 -40.86 10.81
CA ARG A 183 -15.91 -39.85 11.77
C ARG A 183 -16.32 -40.56 13.05
N VAL A 184 -15.56 -40.38 14.11
CA VAL A 184 -15.91 -40.87 15.45
C VAL A 184 -16.35 -39.70 16.33
N LEU A 185 -17.40 -39.91 17.13
CA LEU A 185 -17.74 -39.02 18.23
C LEU A 185 -16.90 -39.46 19.43
N LEU A 186 -15.88 -38.67 19.76
CA LEU A 186 -15.02 -38.89 20.92
C LEU A 186 -15.47 -37.98 22.06
N ASN A 187 -15.76 -38.58 23.22
CA ASN A 187 -15.92 -37.85 24.48
C ASN A 187 -14.61 -37.97 25.27
N GLU A 188 -13.96 -36.85 25.54
CA GLU A 188 -12.74 -36.79 26.35
C GLU A 188 -13.06 -36.38 27.80
N ILE A 189 -12.47 -37.09 28.76
CA ILE A 189 -12.53 -36.74 30.19
C ILE A 189 -11.10 -36.45 30.66
N ALA A 190 -10.80 -35.19 30.96
CA ALA A 190 -9.51 -34.78 31.50
C ALA A 190 -9.47 -34.96 33.03
N LEU A 191 -8.49 -35.73 33.52
CA LEU A 191 -8.27 -35.94 34.96
C LEU A 191 -7.06 -35.14 35.45
N PRO A 192 -7.21 -34.29 36.48
CA PRO A 192 -6.11 -33.46 36.99
C PRO A 192 -5.04 -34.31 37.69
N ALA A 193 -3.75 -34.03 37.45
CA ALA A 193 -2.63 -34.79 38.01
C ALA A 193 -1.42 -33.92 38.43
N GLY A 194 -1.71 -32.71 38.93
CA GLY A 194 -0.72 -31.66 39.24
C GLY A 194 0.21 -31.98 40.43
N ASP A 195 -0.20 -32.84 41.36
CA ASP A 195 0.60 -33.24 42.53
C ASP A 195 0.46 -34.75 42.83
N PRO A 196 1.34 -35.35 43.66
CA PRO A 196 1.32 -36.78 43.92
C PRO A 196 0.03 -37.31 44.56
N ALA A 197 -0.70 -36.49 45.33
CA ALA A 197 -1.95 -36.89 45.96
C ALA A 197 -3.10 -36.83 44.95
N THR A 198 -3.20 -35.76 44.15
CA THR A 198 -4.22 -35.64 43.10
C THR A 198 -4.03 -36.68 41.99
N ARG A 199 -2.79 -37.01 41.62
CA ARG A 199 -2.49 -38.09 40.67
C ARG A 199 -3.03 -39.44 41.13
N ARG A 200 -2.76 -39.84 42.38
CA ARG A 200 -3.27 -41.11 42.96
C ARG A 200 -4.80 -41.16 42.99
N ALA A 201 -5.45 -40.03 43.26
CA ALA A 201 -6.90 -39.94 43.26
C ALA A 201 -7.48 -40.07 41.83
N SER A 202 -6.83 -39.41 40.87
CA SER A 202 -7.18 -39.47 39.44
C SER A 202 -6.96 -40.86 38.86
N GLU A 203 -5.89 -41.56 39.21
CA GLU A 203 -5.65 -42.96 38.79
C GLU A 203 -6.77 -43.90 39.28
N LYS A 204 -7.17 -43.77 40.56
CA LYS A 204 -8.31 -44.54 41.09
C LYS A 204 -9.62 -44.21 40.38
N ARG A 205 -9.82 -42.94 39.99
CA ARG A 205 -11.01 -42.51 39.24
C ARG A 205 -10.98 -43.04 37.80
N ALA A 206 -9.83 -43.01 37.14
CA ALA A 206 -9.64 -43.56 35.80
C ALA A 206 -9.98 -45.06 35.78
N GLN A 207 -9.49 -45.83 36.76
CA GLN A 207 -9.79 -47.26 36.88
C GLN A 207 -11.28 -47.54 37.04
N ARG A 208 -12.02 -46.68 37.75
CA ARG A 208 -13.48 -46.79 37.84
C ARG A 208 -14.15 -46.45 36.51
N LEU A 209 -13.72 -45.37 35.84
CA LEU A 209 -14.31 -44.93 34.57
C LEU A 209 -14.14 -45.96 33.45
N VAL A 210 -13.02 -46.68 33.42
CA VAL A 210 -12.76 -47.76 32.45
C VAL A 210 -13.68 -48.97 32.66
N GLY A 211 -14.18 -49.16 33.89
CA GLY A 211 -15.06 -50.28 34.23
C GLY A 211 -16.55 -49.96 34.21
N LEU A 212 -16.95 -48.75 33.80
CA LEU A 212 -18.36 -48.40 33.67
C LEU A 212 -18.90 -48.92 32.34
N GLU A 213 -19.99 -49.67 32.39
CA GLU A 213 -20.73 -50.12 31.20
C GLU A 213 -21.90 -49.18 30.93
N GLU A 214 -22.46 -49.20 29.72
CA GLU A 214 -23.56 -48.31 29.31
C GLU A 214 -24.81 -48.47 30.20
N ASP A 215 -24.99 -49.65 30.81
CA ASP A 215 -26.08 -49.97 31.73
C ASP A 215 -25.96 -49.30 33.11
N ASP A 216 -24.77 -48.81 33.50
CA ASP A 216 -24.54 -48.11 34.76
C ASP A 216 -25.10 -46.67 34.77
N PHE A 217 -25.60 -46.19 33.62
CA PHE A 217 -26.06 -44.82 33.42
C PHE A 217 -27.59 -44.69 33.19
N ARG A 218 -28.36 -45.77 33.36
CA ARG A 218 -29.83 -45.79 33.20
C ARG A 218 -30.59 -45.46 34.49
#